data_AF-X0U5W4-F1
#
_entry.id   AF-X0U5W4-F1
#
_cell.length_a   1.000
_cell.length_b   1.000
_cell.length_c   1.000
_cell.angle_alpha   90.00
_cell.angle_beta   90.00
_cell.angle_gamma   90.00
#
_symmetry.space_group_name_H-M   'P 1'
#
loop_
_entity.id
_entity.type
_entity.pdbx_description
1 polymer ?
#
loop_
_entity_poly.entity_id
_entity_poly.type
_entity_poly.pdbx_seq_one_letter_code
_entity_poly.pdbx_strand_id
1 'polypeptide(L)'
;MTGKSDSEAIFLRPWGGVAGAAIIVAVGFLGSRLLGVVRTMTIADAFGTTPDLDAYWVAFRLPDLIFQVLAGAAMGSAFIPTFARYVAQKDKEEAWRLASSVLNLVAILTGVLAVAGVLLAPWLVPLMAPGLEEGLQD
;
A
#
# COMPACT_ATOMS: atom_id res chain seq x y z
N MET A 1 -38.80 32.44 23.20
CA MET A 1 -37.79 32.59 22.13
C MET A 1 -36.49 31.94 22.61
N THR A 2 -36.29 30.64 22.45
CA THR A 2 -34.97 29.98 22.60
C THR A 2 -35.14 28.47 22.35
N GLY A 3 -34.35 27.91 21.43
CA GLY A 3 -34.40 26.46 21.15
C GLY A 3 -33.74 26.01 19.85
N LYS A 4 -32.84 26.80 19.23
CA LYS A 4 -32.20 26.45 17.96
C LYS A 4 -30.66 26.41 18.00
N SER A 5 -30.02 26.55 19.17
CA SER A 5 -28.56 26.77 19.22
C SER A 5 -27.68 25.51 19.35
N ASP A 6 -28.21 24.37 19.83
CA ASP A 6 -27.35 23.22 20.15
C ASP A 6 -27.15 22.26 18.96
N SER A 7 -28.08 22.25 18.00
CA SER A 7 -28.03 21.35 16.83
C SER A 7 -26.96 21.76 15.81
N GLU A 8 -26.63 23.06 15.74
CA GLU A 8 -25.63 23.59 14.81
C GLU A 8 -24.18 23.38 15.33
N ALA A 9 -24.00 23.28 16.65
CA ALA A 9 -22.68 23.10 17.27
C ALA A 9 -22.06 21.71 17.00
N ILE A 10 -22.87 20.68 16.72
CA ILE A 10 -22.40 19.33 16.38
C ILE A 10 -21.77 19.30 14.98
N PHE A 11 -22.29 20.09 14.05
CA PHE A 11 -21.75 20.22 12.68
C PHE A 11 -20.50 21.09 12.59
N LEU A 12 -20.26 21.95 13.59
CA LEU A 12 -19.15 22.92 13.61
C LEU A 12 -17.89 22.41 14.32
N ARG A 13 -17.78 21.11 14.65
CA ARG A 13 -16.51 20.53 15.16
C ARG A 13 -15.70 20.00 13.97
N PRO A 14 -14.65 20.72 13.49
CA PRO A 14 -13.90 20.33 12.29
C PRO A 14 -13.15 19.00 12.45
N TRP A 15 -13.08 18.49 13.67
CA TRP A 15 -12.19 17.40 14.10
C TRP A 15 -12.93 16.10 14.44
N GLY A 16 -14.27 16.07 14.41
CA GLY A 16 -15.06 14.90 14.85
C GLY A 16 -15.71 14.07 13.74
N GLY A 17 -15.53 14.44 12.46
CA GLY A 17 -16.25 13.84 11.34
C GLY A 17 -15.36 13.38 10.18
N VAL A 18 -15.96 13.15 9.02
CA VAL A 18 -15.30 12.67 7.79
C VAL A 18 -14.10 13.55 7.39
N ALA A 19 -14.18 14.86 7.59
CA ALA A 19 -13.10 15.79 7.32
C ALA A 19 -11.84 15.51 8.16
N GLY A 20 -12.01 15.25 9.46
CA GLY A 20 -10.89 14.88 10.35
C GLY A 20 -10.25 13.55 9.94
N ALA A 21 -11.07 12.54 9.62
CA ALA A 21 -10.58 11.25 9.12
C ALA A 21 -9.83 11.40 7.79
N ALA A 22 -10.34 12.20 6.86
CA ALA A 22 -9.70 12.46 5.57
C ALA A 22 -8.34 13.15 5.74
N ILE A 23 -8.23 14.12 6.66
CA ILE A 23 -6.97 14.79 6.98
C ILE A 23 -5.94 13.80 7.54
N ILE A 24 -6.34 12.93 8.47
CA ILE A 24 -5.44 11.90 9.03
C ILE A 24 -4.90 10.99 7.93
N VAL A 25 -5.78 10.51 7.03
CA VAL A 25 -5.37 9.68 5.89
C VAL A 25 -4.46 10.45 4.94
N ALA A 26 -4.80 11.69 4.60
CA ALA A 26 -4.01 12.52 3.69
C ALA A 26 -2.60 12.80 4.23
N VAL A 27 -2.48 13.15 5.51
CA VAL A 27 -1.19 13.36 6.18
C VAL A 27 -0.38 12.07 6.21
N GLY A 28 -1.02 10.92 6.51
CA GLY A 28 -0.38 9.61 6.44
C GLY A 28 0.15 9.28 5.05
N PHE A 29 -0.65 9.55 4.01
CA PHE A 29 -0.25 9.37 2.61
C PHE A 29 0.92 10.27 2.21
N LEU A 30 0.87 11.55 2.56
CA LEU A 30 1.95 12.49 2.30
C LEU A 30 3.24 12.08 3.02
N GLY A 31 3.14 11.70 4.30
CA GLY A 31 4.26 11.20 5.08
C GLY A 31 4.89 9.95 4.44
N SER A 32 4.07 9.00 4.00
CA SER A 32 4.52 7.81 3.28
C SER A 32 5.22 8.14 1.96
N ARG A 33 4.70 9.12 1.20
CA ARG A 33 5.33 9.60 -0.05
C ARG A 33 6.69 10.24 0.21
N LEU A 34 6.80 11.08 1.24
CA LEU A 34 8.07 11.71 1.63
C LEU A 34 9.11 10.67 2.04
N LEU A 35 8.72 9.67 2.84
CA LEU A 35 9.58 8.52 3.17
C LEU A 35 10.01 7.76 1.91
N GLY A 36 9.11 7.61 0.94
CA GLY A 36 9.42 7.05 -0.38
C GLY A 36 10.49 7.85 -1.12
N VAL A 37 10.40 9.18 -1.13
CA VAL A 37 11.40 10.07 -1.74
C VAL A 37 12.75 9.92 -1.04
N VAL A 38 12.77 9.94 0.30
CA VAL A 38 14.00 9.73 1.07
C VAL A 38 14.63 8.39 0.73
N ARG A 39 13.84 7.30 0.68
CA ARG A 39 14.30 5.99 0.23
C ARG A 39 14.93 6.06 -1.16
N THR A 40 14.27 6.72 -2.13
CA THR A 40 14.82 6.82 -3.49
C THR A 40 16.13 7.60 -3.53
N MET A 41 16.27 8.66 -2.74
CA MET A 41 17.52 9.43 -2.63
C MET A 41 18.64 8.59 -2.01
N THR A 42 18.36 7.86 -0.92
CA THR A 42 19.35 6.97 -0.29
C THR A 42 19.81 5.85 -1.22
N ILE A 43 18.91 5.26 -2.01
CA ILE A 43 19.27 4.23 -2.99
C ILE A 43 20.10 4.85 -4.12
N ALA A 44 19.70 6.00 -4.65
CA ALA A 44 20.46 6.69 -5.69
C ALA A 44 21.86 7.12 -5.22
N ASP A 45 22.01 7.52 -3.96
CA ASP A 45 23.31 7.84 -3.35
C ASP A 45 24.18 6.59 -3.15
N ALA A 46 23.57 5.48 -2.71
CA ALA A 46 24.27 4.22 -2.48
C ALA A 46 24.74 3.52 -3.76
N PHE A 47 23.95 3.57 -4.84
CA PHE A 47 24.26 2.89 -6.11
C PHE A 47 24.82 3.84 -7.19
N GLY A 48 24.56 5.14 -7.14
CA GLY A 48 24.92 6.09 -8.20
C GLY A 48 24.14 5.85 -9.50
N THR A 49 24.74 6.14 -10.66
CA THR A 49 24.20 5.80 -11.99
C THR A 49 24.87 4.52 -12.55
N THR A 50 24.66 3.39 -11.86
CA THR A 50 25.19 2.09 -12.29
C THR A 50 24.07 1.16 -12.80
N PRO A 51 24.41 0.15 -13.61
CA PRO A 51 23.49 -0.94 -14.00
C PRO A 51 22.79 -1.63 -12.82
N ASP A 52 23.43 -1.63 -11.64
CA ASP A 52 22.88 -2.18 -10.39
C ASP A 52 21.61 -1.44 -9.93
N LEU A 53 21.50 -0.14 -10.18
CA LEU A 53 20.31 0.64 -9.86
C LEU A 53 19.12 0.21 -10.73
N ASP A 54 19.35 -0.05 -12.00
CA ASP A 54 18.32 -0.52 -12.93
C ASP A 54 17.84 -1.93 -12.55
N ALA A 55 18.77 -2.83 -12.19
CA ALA A 55 18.44 -4.15 -11.68
C ALA A 55 17.57 -4.07 -10.41
N TYR A 56 17.90 -3.15 -9.48
CA TYR A 56 17.11 -2.92 -8.28
C TYR A 56 15.68 -2.45 -8.61
N TRP A 57 15.52 -1.50 -9.53
CA TRP A 57 14.19 -0.99 -9.91
C TRP A 57 13.34 -2.07 -10.59
N VAL A 58 13.95 -2.88 -11.45
CA VAL A 58 13.28 -4.02 -12.10
C VAL A 58 12.84 -5.04 -11.06
N ALA A 59 13.71 -5.39 -10.11
CA ALA A 59 13.39 -6.32 -9.03
C ALA A 59 12.25 -5.81 -8.14
N PHE A 60 12.21 -4.50 -7.86
CA PHE A 60 11.16 -3.91 -7.01
C PHE A 60 9.79 -3.81 -7.70
N ARG A 61 9.74 -3.89 -9.04
CA ARG A 61 8.50 -3.71 -9.81
C ARG A 61 7.47 -4.80 -9.54
N LEU A 62 7.89 -6.05 -9.47
CA LEU A 62 6.98 -7.19 -9.22
C LEU A 62 6.28 -7.08 -7.85
N PRO A 63 7.02 -6.91 -6.74
CA PRO A 63 6.42 -6.67 -5.43
C PRO A 63 5.48 -5.45 -5.41
N ASP A 64 5.89 -4.34 -6.05
CA ASP A 64 5.08 -3.12 -6.09
C ASP A 64 3.75 -3.33 -6.83
N LEU A 65 3.76 -4.03 -7.96
CA LEU A 65 2.54 -4.38 -8.70
C LEU A 65 1.59 -5.23 -7.86
N ILE A 66 2.10 -6.27 -7.17
CA ILE A 66 1.29 -7.12 -6.30
C ILE A 66 0.65 -6.27 -5.20
N PHE A 67 1.43 -5.39 -4.57
CA PHE A 67 0.94 -4.48 -3.53
C PHE A 67 -0.15 -3.53 -4.07
N GLN A 68 0.06 -2.92 -5.24
CA GLN A 68 -0.92 -2.00 -5.85
C GLN A 68 -2.26 -2.69 -6.14
N VAL A 69 -2.24 -3.93 -6.65
CA VAL A 69 -3.46 -4.72 -6.91
C VAL A 69 -4.18 -5.04 -5.61
N LEU A 70 -3.46 -5.49 -4.59
CA LEU A 70 -4.06 -5.85 -3.30
C LEU A 70 -4.60 -4.62 -2.56
N ALA A 71 -3.82 -3.55 -2.45
CA ALA A 71 -4.21 -2.32 -1.76
C ALA A 71 -5.31 -1.56 -2.52
N GLY A 72 -5.20 -1.47 -3.84
CA GLY A 72 -6.16 -0.75 -4.69
C GLY A 72 -7.47 -1.54 -4.89
N ALA A 73 -7.37 -2.69 -5.55
CA ALA A 73 -8.56 -3.42 -6.00
C ALA A 73 -9.23 -4.22 -4.87
N ALA A 74 -8.47 -4.97 -4.07
CA ALA A 74 -9.05 -5.86 -3.06
C ALA A 74 -9.41 -5.13 -1.76
N MET A 75 -8.51 -4.30 -1.24
CA MET A 75 -8.74 -3.64 0.05
C MET A 75 -9.78 -2.51 -0.06
N GLY A 76 -9.64 -1.63 -1.06
CA GLY A 76 -10.52 -0.49 -1.25
C GLY A 76 -11.97 -0.84 -1.54
N SER A 77 -12.21 -1.88 -2.35
CA SER A 77 -13.55 -2.20 -2.85
C SER A 77 -14.33 -3.21 -2.00
N ALA A 78 -13.65 -4.15 -1.33
CA ALA A 78 -14.30 -5.27 -0.65
C ALA A 78 -13.96 -5.34 0.85
N PHE A 79 -12.70 -5.14 1.23
CA PHE A 79 -12.28 -5.29 2.62
C PHE A 79 -12.77 -4.15 3.51
N ILE A 80 -12.43 -2.90 3.17
CA ILE A 80 -12.76 -1.71 3.98
C ILE A 80 -14.27 -1.61 4.26
N PRO A 81 -15.19 -1.69 3.28
CA PRO A 81 -16.62 -1.58 3.55
C PRO A 81 -17.16 -2.73 4.41
N THR A 82 -16.68 -3.95 4.18
CA THR A 82 -17.08 -5.12 4.98
C THR A 82 -16.57 -5.02 6.42
N PHE A 83 -15.30 -4.64 6.61
CA PHE A 83 -14.72 -4.45 7.93
C PHE A 83 -15.42 -3.32 8.70
N ALA A 84 -15.66 -2.17 8.04
CA ALA A 84 -16.39 -1.05 8.63
C ALA A 84 -17.81 -1.46 9.07
N ARG A 85 -18.47 -2.33 8.30
CA ARG A 85 -19.79 -2.87 8.64
C ARG A 85 -19.78 -3.74 9.90
N TYR A 86 -18.77 -4.59 10.09
CA TYR A 86 -18.62 -5.39 11.32
C TYR A 86 -18.32 -4.52 12.54
N VAL A 87 -17.41 -3.56 12.40
CA VAL A 87 -17.08 -2.60 13.46
C VAL A 87 -18.32 -1.77 13.87
N ALA A 88 -19.12 -1.32 12.90
CA ALA A 88 -20.34 -0.55 13.15
C ALA A 88 -21.41 -1.36 13.91
N GLN A 89 -21.48 -2.68 13.70
CA GLN A 89 -22.38 -3.57 14.43
C GLN A 89 -21.88 -3.94 15.83
N LYS A 90 -20.75 -3.37 16.27
CA LYS A 90 -20.04 -3.70 17.53
C LYS A 90 -19.56 -5.15 17.60
N ASP A 91 -19.49 -5.84 16.47
CA ASP A 91 -18.94 -7.19 16.36
C ASP A 91 -17.43 -7.11 16.10
N LYS A 92 -16.69 -6.77 17.17
CA LYS A 92 -15.24 -6.57 17.09
C LYS A 92 -14.50 -7.89 16.81
N GLU A 93 -15.00 -8.99 17.35
CA GLU A 93 -14.36 -10.30 17.21
C GLU A 93 -14.40 -10.76 15.75
N GLU A 94 -15.56 -10.64 15.10
CA GLU A 94 -15.71 -11.00 13.70
C GLU A 94 -14.96 -10.02 12.77
N ALA A 95 -14.90 -8.72 13.11
CA ALA A 95 -14.07 -7.75 12.40
C ALA A 95 -12.59 -8.15 12.44
N TRP A 96 -12.06 -8.50 13.63
CA TRP A 96 -10.68 -8.95 13.78
C TRP A 96 -10.42 -10.28 13.07
N ARG A 97 -11.35 -11.22 13.13
CA ARG A 97 -11.26 -12.50 12.42
C ARG A 97 -11.19 -12.30 10.90
N LEU A 98 -11.97 -11.36 10.36
CA LEU A 98 -11.89 -10.95 8.95
C LEU A 98 -10.51 -10.37 8.63
N ALA A 99 -10.04 -9.40 9.43
CA ALA A 99 -8.73 -8.78 9.24
C ALA A 99 -7.59 -9.80 9.26
N SER A 100 -7.56 -10.69 10.26
CA SER A 100 -6.56 -11.76 10.36
C SER A 100 -6.63 -12.73 9.19
N SER A 101 -7.84 -13.11 8.74
CA SER A 101 -8.01 -14.01 7.59
C SER A 101 -7.47 -13.39 6.31
N VAL A 102 -7.78 -12.11 6.07
CA VAL A 102 -7.30 -11.38 4.90
C VAL A 102 -5.79 -11.16 4.96
N LEU A 103 -5.24 -10.78 6.12
CA LEU A 103 -3.79 -10.62 6.31
C LEU A 103 -3.03 -11.93 6.08
N ASN A 104 -3.53 -13.05 6.62
CA ASN A 104 -2.93 -14.37 6.39
C ASN A 104 -2.98 -14.75 4.90
N LEU A 105 -4.10 -14.51 4.23
CA LEU A 105 -4.26 -14.79 2.81
C LEU A 105 -3.30 -13.93 1.97
N VAL A 106 -3.21 -12.64 2.26
CA VAL A 106 -2.27 -11.71 1.60
C VAL A 106 -0.82 -12.15 1.84
N ALA A 107 -0.46 -12.53 3.07
CA ALA A 107 0.88 -12.99 3.40
C ALA A 107 1.25 -14.28 2.64
N ILE A 108 0.33 -15.25 2.61
CA ILE A 108 0.52 -16.51 1.87
C ILE A 108 0.64 -16.23 0.37
N LEU A 109 -0.29 -15.47 -0.23
CA LEU A 109 -0.24 -15.14 -1.65
C LEU A 109 1.04 -14.40 -2.02
N THR A 110 1.45 -13.42 -1.22
CA THR A 110 2.69 -12.66 -1.45
C THR A 110 3.90 -13.57 -1.34
N GLY A 111 3.94 -14.47 -0.35
CA GLY A 111 5.01 -15.45 -0.20
C GLY A 111 5.09 -16.41 -1.39
N VAL A 112 3.94 -16.94 -1.85
CA VAL A 112 3.88 -17.81 -3.03
C VAL A 112 4.34 -17.07 -4.29
N LEU A 113 3.88 -15.84 -4.49
CA LEU A 113 4.29 -15.01 -5.63
C LEU A 113 5.78 -14.65 -5.58
N ALA A 114 6.33 -14.43 -4.39
CA ALA A 114 7.77 -14.19 -4.22
C ALA A 114 8.59 -15.43 -4.62
N VAL A 115 8.20 -16.63 -4.13
CA VAL A 115 8.86 -17.88 -4.50
C VAL A 115 8.72 -18.15 -6.00
N ALA A 116 7.52 -17.97 -6.57
CA ALA A 116 7.30 -18.11 -8.00
C ALA A 116 8.14 -17.12 -8.81
N GLY A 117 8.25 -15.86 -8.36
CA GLY A 117 9.09 -14.84 -8.98
C GLY A 117 10.56 -15.21 -9.02
N VAL A 118 11.09 -15.83 -7.95
CA VAL A 118 12.48 -16.34 -7.94
C VAL A 118 12.66 -17.50 -8.92
N LEU A 119 11.72 -18.45 -8.96
CA LEU A 119 11.81 -19.61 -9.87
C LEU A 119 11.64 -19.22 -11.34
N LEU A 120 10.80 -18.23 -11.62
CA LEU A 120 10.52 -17.72 -12.97
C LEU A 120 11.44 -16.56 -13.38
N ALA A 121 12.34 -16.12 -12.50
CA ALA A 121 13.32 -15.06 -12.77
C ALA A 121 14.04 -15.19 -14.12
N PRO A 122 14.57 -16.36 -14.54
CA PRO A 122 15.26 -16.48 -15.83
C PRO A 122 14.37 -16.20 -17.05
N TRP A 123 13.04 -16.32 -16.92
CA TRP A 123 12.09 -15.99 -18.00
C TRP A 123 11.49 -14.58 -17.85
N LEU A 124 11.30 -14.12 -16.60
CA LEU A 124 10.71 -12.82 -16.32
C LEU A 124 11.68 -11.66 -16.55
N VAL A 125 12.95 -11.80 -16.15
CA VAL A 125 13.95 -10.73 -16.24
C VAL A 125 14.19 -10.28 -17.69
N PRO A 126 14.42 -11.18 -18.68
CA PRO A 126 14.62 -10.76 -20.08
C PRO A 126 13.40 -10.06 -20.68
N LEU A 127 12.19 -10.42 -20.24
CA LEU A 127 10.94 -9.82 -20.72
C LEU A 127 10.70 -8.43 -20.13
N MET A 128 11.13 -8.21 -18.88
CA MET A 128 10.93 -6.96 -18.16
C MET A 128 12.06 -5.94 -18.38
N ALA A 129 13.26 -6.41 -18.71
CA ALA A 129 14.44 -5.59 -18.92
C ALA A 129 15.36 -6.18 -20.01
N PRO A 130 14.97 -6.08 -21.29
CA PRO A 130 15.70 -6.70 -22.41
C PRO A 130 17.11 -6.14 -22.66
N GLY A 131 17.52 -5.05 -21.98
CA GLY A 131 18.86 -4.45 -22.08
C GLY A 131 19.71 -4.56 -20.81
N LEU A 132 19.24 -5.25 -19.76
CA LEU A 132 19.98 -5.37 -18.50
C LEU A 132 21.21 -6.29 -18.61
N GLU A 133 21.17 -7.28 -19.52
CA GLU A 133 22.28 -8.21 -19.75
C GLU A 133 23.48 -7.58 -20.48
N GLU A 134 23.25 -6.56 -21.32
CA GLU A 134 24.31 -5.87 -22.07
C GLU A 134 25.13 -4.95 -21.17
N GLY A 135 24.53 -4.32 -20.15
CA GLY A 135 25.21 -3.40 -19.24
C GLY A 135 26.01 -4.05 -18.09
N LEU A 136 25.87 -5.36 -17.87
CA LEU A 136 26.58 -6.11 -16.80
C LEU A 136 27.91 -6.74 -17.27
N GLN A 137 28.27 -6.58 -18.55
CA GLN A 137 29.49 -7.15 -19.14
C GLN A 137 30.63 -6.14 -19.40
N ASP A 138 30.39 -4.85 -19.14
CA ASP A 138 31.38 -3.75 -19.17
C ASP A 138 31.86 -3.39 -17.75
#